data_AF-A0A5R9B7M7-F1
#
_entry.id   AF-A0A5R9B7M7-F1
#
_cell.length_a   1.000
_cell.length_b   1.000
_cell.length_c   1.000
_cell.angle_alpha   90.00
_cell.angle_beta   90.00
_cell.angle_gamma   90.00
#
_symmetry.space_group_name_H-M   'P 1'
#
loop_
_entity.id
_entity.type
_entity.pdbx_description
1 polymer ?
#
loop_
_entity_poly.entity_id
_entity_poly.type
_entity_poly.pdbx_seq_one_letter_code
_entity_poly.pdbx_strand_id
1 'polypeptide(L)'
;MKIHSSAIVSKSSPLLHEKSPARGILWGFIGVATFSLTVPLTRIAVADGGLGALFVGSGRAVMAGVLATLALLFTRQRLPGAKQWLRLSVVAAGIVVGFPMLTSYALTVSTASHGAVVIASLPAVTAVVAVIRIGERPGAIFWAATVGGSIAAVIFAAVHGGGISGLTWSDLLFLAAVIAAACGYAEGGMLARELGAWQTISWSLVLSLPVMTALAVFASVNAPPTGTSGQWAAFVYLGVMSMFLGFFAWYRGLGIGPVSTVS
;
A
#
# COMPACT_ATOMS: atom_id res chain seq x y z
N MET A 1 26.07 -52.05 33.86
CA MET A 1 24.82 -52.04 33.07
C MET A 1 24.26 -50.62 33.11
N LYS A 2 24.54 -49.79 32.10
CA LYS A 2 24.02 -48.41 32.01
C LYS A 2 22.84 -48.43 31.03
N ILE A 3 21.65 -48.12 31.55
CA ILE A 3 20.39 -48.06 30.80
C ILE A 3 20.39 -46.75 30.02
N HIS A 4 20.63 -46.81 28.70
CA HIS A 4 20.43 -45.69 27.80
C HIS A 4 18.92 -45.56 27.52
N SER A 5 18.31 -44.57 28.17
CA SER A 5 16.92 -44.17 27.93
C SER A 5 16.82 -43.51 26.55
N SER A 6 16.16 -44.21 25.62
CA SER A 6 15.90 -43.74 24.26
C SER A 6 14.70 -42.78 24.25
N ALA A 7 14.90 -41.54 24.73
CA ALA A 7 14.00 -40.44 24.43
C ALA A 7 14.25 -39.99 22.98
N ILE A 8 13.63 -40.68 22.02
CA ILE A 8 13.56 -40.21 20.64
C ILE A 8 12.62 -39.00 20.65
N VAL A 9 13.18 -37.82 20.88
CA VAL A 9 12.56 -36.58 20.42
C VAL A 9 12.50 -36.70 18.90
N SER A 10 11.31 -37.00 18.38
CA SER A 10 11.00 -36.81 16.97
C SER A 10 11.22 -35.32 16.70
N LYS A 11 12.42 -34.97 16.22
CA LYS A 11 12.63 -33.70 15.54
C LYS A 11 11.73 -33.77 14.32
N SER A 12 10.57 -33.13 14.41
CA SER A 12 9.83 -32.70 13.25
C SER A 12 10.80 -31.87 12.41
N SER A 13 11.41 -32.51 11.41
CA SER A 13 12.12 -31.83 10.35
C SER A 13 11.17 -30.76 9.82
N PRO A 14 11.52 -29.47 9.86
CA PRO A 14 10.68 -28.46 9.26
C PRO A 14 10.64 -28.75 7.77
N LEU A 15 9.54 -29.32 7.28
CA LEU A 15 9.17 -29.40 5.87
C LEU A 15 8.83 -27.99 5.32
N LEU A 16 9.60 -26.97 5.71
CA LEU A 16 9.53 -25.65 5.11
C LEU A 16 10.61 -25.58 4.05
N HIS A 17 10.25 -26.17 2.93
CA HIS A 17 10.72 -25.83 1.59
C HIS A 17 11.32 -24.42 1.57
N GLU A 18 12.62 -24.34 1.26
CA GLU A 18 13.31 -23.12 0.88
C GLU A 18 12.43 -22.34 -0.10
N LYS A 19 11.71 -21.33 0.39
CA LYS A 19 11.03 -20.40 -0.50
C LYS A 19 12.13 -19.58 -1.15
N SER A 20 12.50 -19.99 -2.37
CA SER A 20 13.53 -19.32 -3.17
C SER A 20 13.32 -17.79 -3.12
N PRO A 21 14.33 -17.00 -2.73
CA PRO A 21 14.24 -15.53 -2.67
C PRO A 21 13.76 -14.91 -4.00
N ALA A 22 13.99 -15.59 -5.12
CA ALA A 22 13.48 -15.21 -6.44
C ALA A 22 11.95 -15.10 -6.50
N ARG A 23 11.21 -15.93 -5.75
CA ARG A 23 9.74 -15.84 -5.70
C ARG A 23 9.27 -14.59 -4.96
N GLY A 24 9.96 -14.18 -3.90
CA GLY A 24 9.67 -12.93 -3.19
C GLY A 24 9.88 -11.70 -4.09
N ILE A 25 11.00 -11.69 -4.82
CA ILE A 25 11.35 -10.63 -5.79
C ILE A 25 10.30 -10.54 -6.90
N LEU A 26 9.85 -11.68 -7.46
CA LEU A 26 8.83 -11.69 -8.51
C LEU A 26 7.50 -11.09 -8.04
N TRP A 27 7.03 -11.46 -6.84
CA TRP A 27 5.82 -10.88 -6.26
C TRP A 27 5.97 -9.39 -5.97
N GLY A 28 7.14 -8.97 -5.49
CA GLY A 28 7.49 -7.55 -5.32
C GLY A 28 7.42 -6.80 -6.65
N PHE A 29 8.04 -7.32 -7.71
CA PHE A 29 8.02 -6.72 -9.05
C PHE A 29 6.61 -6.58 -9.62
N ILE A 30 5.78 -7.62 -9.50
CA ILE A 30 4.37 -7.57 -9.93
C ILE A 30 3.61 -6.48 -9.15
N GLY A 31 3.86 -6.39 -7.84
CA GLY A 31 3.31 -5.33 -6.99
C GLY A 31 3.72 -3.95 -7.50
N VAL A 32 5.03 -3.71 -7.67
CA VAL A 32 5.58 -2.44 -8.17
C VAL A 32 4.95 -2.09 -9.52
N ALA A 33 4.95 -3.01 -10.49
CA ALA A 33 4.37 -2.78 -11.81
C ALA A 33 2.88 -2.38 -11.74
N THR A 34 2.12 -3.03 -10.86
CA THR A 34 0.70 -2.70 -10.64
C THR A 34 0.55 -1.28 -10.05
N PHE A 35 1.41 -0.93 -9.09
CA PHE A 35 1.35 0.36 -8.41
C PHE A 35 1.94 1.52 -9.22
N SER A 36 2.87 1.28 -10.14
CA SER A 36 3.54 2.33 -10.95
C SER A 36 2.54 3.19 -11.73
N LEU A 37 1.42 2.62 -12.17
CA LEU A 37 0.37 3.36 -12.88
C LEU A 37 -0.57 4.15 -11.96
N THR A 38 -0.49 3.97 -10.64
CA THR A 38 -1.41 4.60 -9.68
C THR A 38 -1.34 6.12 -9.75
N VAL A 39 -0.15 6.71 -9.71
CA VAL A 39 0.02 8.17 -9.70
C VAL A 39 -0.39 8.79 -11.04
N PRO A 40 0.09 8.29 -12.21
CA PRO A 40 -0.37 8.81 -13.51
C PRO A 40 -1.87 8.68 -13.73
N LEU A 41 -2.47 7.53 -13.39
CA LEU A 41 -3.91 7.32 -13.58
C LEU A 41 -4.74 8.13 -12.60
N THR A 42 -4.25 8.38 -11.38
CA THR A 42 -4.91 9.32 -10.46
C THR A 42 -4.89 10.72 -11.04
N ARG A 43 -3.76 11.17 -11.62
CA ARG A 43 -3.67 12.47 -12.28
C ARG A 43 -4.63 12.61 -13.46
N ILE A 44 -4.78 11.55 -14.26
CA ILE A 44 -5.73 11.51 -15.37
C ILE A 44 -7.17 11.59 -14.84
N ALA A 45 -7.51 10.78 -13.84
CA ALA A 45 -8.85 10.72 -13.27
C ALA A 45 -9.33 12.09 -12.74
N VAL A 46 -8.46 12.83 -12.05
CA VAL A 46 -8.78 14.15 -11.48
C VAL A 46 -8.51 15.33 -12.42
N ALA A 47 -8.02 15.08 -13.65
CA ALA A 47 -7.69 16.13 -14.59
C ALA A 47 -8.90 16.97 -15.00
N ASP A 48 -8.67 18.28 -15.18
CA ASP A 48 -9.63 19.23 -15.77
C ASP A 48 -11.01 19.23 -15.09
N GLY A 49 -11.05 18.90 -13.80
CA GLY A 49 -12.28 18.81 -13.02
C GLY A 49 -13.18 17.61 -13.35
N GLY A 50 -12.67 16.61 -14.07
CA GLY A 50 -13.46 15.46 -14.54
C GLY A 50 -14.09 14.63 -13.42
N LEU A 51 -13.27 13.89 -12.66
CA LEU A 51 -13.72 13.24 -11.43
C LEU A 51 -13.15 14.00 -10.22
N GLY A 52 -14.01 14.43 -9.31
CA GLY A 52 -13.57 15.13 -8.10
C GLY A 52 -12.62 14.28 -7.26
N ALA A 53 -11.57 14.89 -6.68
CA ALA A 53 -10.56 14.18 -5.89
C ALA A 53 -11.16 13.36 -4.72
N LEU A 54 -12.18 13.91 -4.04
CA LEU A 54 -12.91 13.20 -3.00
C LEU A 54 -13.59 11.94 -3.55
N PHE A 55 -14.24 12.04 -4.71
CA PHE A 55 -14.88 10.90 -5.37
C PHE A 55 -13.86 9.86 -5.83
N VAL A 56 -12.76 10.27 -6.47
CA VAL A 56 -11.71 9.36 -6.94
C VAL A 56 -11.11 8.58 -5.78
N GLY A 57 -10.72 9.25 -4.70
CA GLY A 57 -10.05 8.56 -3.60
C GLY A 57 -11.00 7.71 -2.74
N SER A 58 -12.27 8.12 -2.55
CA SER A 58 -13.23 7.36 -1.74
C SER A 58 -13.95 6.29 -2.55
N GLY A 59 -14.39 6.61 -3.76
CA GLY A 59 -15.09 5.70 -4.67
C GLY A 59 -14.22 4.50 -5.07
N ARG A 60 -12.91 4.68 -5.25
CA ARG A 60 -12.02 3.55 -5.54
C ARG A 60 -11.92 2.57 -4.36
N ALA A 61 -12.01 3.09 -3.13
CA ALA A 61 -12.07 2.27 -1.92
C ALA A 61 -13.41 1.53 -1.81
N VAL A 62 -14.52 2.17 -2.19
CA VAL A 62 -15.84 1.52 -2.25
C VAL A 62 -15.83 0.36 -3.26
N MET A 63 -15.34 0.60 -4.48
CA MET A 63 -15.28 -0.44 -5.51
C MET A 63 -14.39 -1.62 -5.07
N ALA A 64 -13.20 -1.33 -4.53
CA ALA A 64 -12.32 -2.35 -3.96
C ALA A 64 -12.95 -3.08 -2.77
N GLY A 65 -13.67 -2.35 -1.92
CA GLY A 65 -14.34 -2.89 -0.75
C GLY A 65 -15.50 -3.82 -1.08
N VAL A 66 -16.26 -3.53 -2.13
CA VAL A 66 -17.29 -4.46 -2.65
C VAL A 66 -16.63 -5.76 -3.12
N LEU A 67 -15.56 -5.67 -3.92
CA LEU A 67 -14.81 -6.85 -4.38
C LEU A 67 -14.23 -7.66 -3.21
N ALA A 68 -13.64 -6.98 -2.23
CA ALA A 68 -13.11 -7.58 -1.01
C ALA A 68 -14.20 -8.29 -0.21
N THR A 69 -15.35 -7.63 -0.01
CA THR A 69 -16.50 -8.19 0.70
C THR A 69 -16.99 -9.47 0.02
N LEU A 70 -17.17 -9.43 -1.30
CA LEU A 70 -17.57 -10.60 -2.09
C LEU A 70 -16.55 -11.74 -1.94
N ALA A 71 -15.25 -11.46 -2.08
CA ALA A 71 -14.19 -12.45 -1.92
C ALA A 71 -14.18 -13.09 -0.53
N LEU A 72 -14.34 -12.30 0.54
CA LEU A 72 -14.41 -12.79 1.93
C LEU A 72 -15.65 -13.66 2.16
N LEU A 73 -16.80 -13.27 1.61
CA LEU A 73 -18.05 -14.03 1.70
C LEU A 73 -17.96 -15.37 0.96
N PHE A 74 -17.48 -15.38 -0.30
CA PHE A 74 -17.37 -16.61 -1.10
C PHE A 74 -16.37 -17.60 -0.51
N THR A 75 -15.29 -17.12 0.11
CA THR A 75 -14.28 -17.97 0.74
C THR A 75 -14.57 -18.26 2.22
N ARG A 76 -15.65 -17.69 2.77
CA ARG A 76 -16.08 -17.84 4.17
C ARG A 76 -14.95 -17.58 5.17
N GLN A 77 -14.21 -16.47 4.99
CA GLN A 77 -13.11 -16.13 5.90
C GLN A 77 -13.62 -15.92 7.32
N ARG A 78 -12.81 -16.34 8.29
CA ARG A 78 -13.07 -16.07 9.72
C ARG A 78 -12.89 -14.59 10.01
N LEU A 79 -13.70 -14.07 10.93
CA LEU A 79 -13.59 -12.69 11.39
C LEU A 79 -12.25 -12.47 12.12
N PRO A 80 -11.59 -11.31 11.92
CA PRO A 80 -10.42 -10.93 12.70
C PRO A 80 -10.76 -10.80 14.19
N GLY A 81 -9.80 -11.10 15.06
CA GLY A 81 -9.90 -10.84 16.49
C GLY A 81 -9.83 -9.34 16.83
N ALA A 82 -10.22 -8.96 18.06
CA ALA A 82 -10.28 -7.55 18.48
C ALA A 82 -8.95 -6.79 18.31
N LYS A 83 -7.82 -7.41 18.66
CA LYS A 83 -6.49 -6.80 18.47
C LYS A 83 -6.15 -6.64 16.99
N GLN A 84 -6.61 -7.56 16.13
CA GLN A 84 -6.37 -7.49 14.69
C GLN A 84 -7.20 -6.35 14.07
N TRP A 85 -8.43 -6.12 14.54
CA TRP A 85 -9.22 -4.96 14.10
C TRP A 85 -8.56 -3.62 14.39
N LEU A 86 -7.95 -3.46 15.57
CA LEU A 86 -7.19 -2.25 15.87
C LEU A 86 -6.04 -2.05 14.87
N ARG A 87 -5.32 -3.11 14.51
CA ARG A 87 -4.22 -3.04 13.53
C ARG A 87 -4.73 -2.81 12.11
N LEU A 88 -5.85 -3.42 11.73
CA LEU A 88 -6.55 -3.16 10.47
C LEU A 88 -6.98 -1.70 10.36
N SER A 89 -7.32 -1.02 11.45
CA SER A 89 -7.64 0.41 11.43
C SER A 89 -6.43 1.27 11.04
N VAL A 90 -5.21 0.91 11.47
CA VAL A 90 -3.98 1.60 11.05
C VAL A 90 -3.70 1.38 9.57
N VAL A 91 -3.87 0.15 9.10
CA VAL A 91 -3.75 -0.20 7.68
C VAL A 91 -4.78 0.59 6.85
N ALA A 92 -6.05 0.56 7.25
CA ALA A 92 -7.12 1.29 6.59
C ALA A 92 -6.87 2.80 6.56
N ALA A 93 -6.52 3.41 7.70
CA ALA A 93 -6.21 4.83 7.79
C ALA A 93 -5.04 5.22 6.88
N GLY A 94 -4.01 4.38 6.80
CA GLY A 94 -2.81 4.64 6.01
C GLY A 94 -3.03 4.51 4.50
N ILE A 95 -3.33 3.29 4.05
CA ILE A 95 -3.30 2.93 2.63
C ILE A 95 -4.67 2.87 1.95
N VAL A 96 -5.76 2.82 2.72
CA VAL A 96 -7.12 2.85 2.16
C VAL A 96 -7.70 4.27 2.15
N VAL A 97 -7.45 5.04 3.19
CA VAL A 97 -7.97 6.40 3.31
C VAL A 97 -6.89 7.43 3.00
N GLY A 98 -5.83 7.46 3.82
CA GLY A 98 -4.83 8.53 3.83
C GLY A 98 -4.14 8.72 2.49
N PHE A 99 -3.34 7.75 2.07
CA PHE A 99 -2.58 7.84 0.82
C PHE A 99 -3.51 8.10 -0.38
N PRO A 100 -4.63 7.38 -0.56
CA PRO A 100 -5.55 7.64 -1.64
C PRO A 100 -6.18 9.02 -1.70
N MET A 101 -6.67 9.52 -0.57
CA MET A 101 -7.28 10.83 -0.49
C MET A 101 -6.23 11.91 -0.78
N LEU A 102 -5.12 11.87 -0.04
CA LEU A 102 -4.09 12.90 -0.10
C LEU A 102 -3.44 12.98 -1.49
N THR A 103 -3.14 11.85 -2.12
CA THR A 103 -2.61 11.83 -3.51
C THR A 103 -3.63 12.34 -4.52
N SER A 104 -4.91 11.99 -4.38
CA SER A 104 -5.96 12.48 -5.28
C SER A 104 -6.07 14.01 -5.22
N TYR A 105 -6.03 14.60 -4.01
CA TYR A 105 -6.02 16.05 -3.84
C TYR A 105 -4.73 16.69 -4.35
N ALA A 106 -3.56 16.13 -4.02
CA ALA A 106 -2.27 16.66 -4.46
C ALA A 106 -2.18 16.75 -5.99
N LEU A 107 -2.70 15.74 -6.69
CA LEU A 107 -2.66 15.65 -8.14
C LEU A 107 -3.68 16.54 -8.85
N THR A 108 -4.59 17.22 -8.13
CA THR A 108 -5.42 18.28 -8.75
C THR A 108 -4.60 19.52 -9.10
N VAL A 109 -3.51 19.76 -8.37
CA VAL A 109 -2.66 20.96 -8.49
C VAL A 109 -1.19 20.65 -8.81
N SER A 110 -0.87 19.37 -9.00
CA SER A 110 0.49 18.90 -9.26
C SER A 110 0.54 17.95 -10.45
N THR A 111 1.75 17.54 -10.83
CA THR A 111 1.99 16.59 -11.92
C THR A 111 2.25 15.18 -11.37
N ALA A 112 2.01 14.18 -12.22
CA ALA A 112 2.33 12.80 -11.86
C ALA A 112 3.84 12.60 -11.62
N SER A 113 4.69 13.26 -12.42
CA SER A 113 6.14 13.20 -12.28
C SER A 113 6.62 13.76 -10.95
N HIS A 114 6.09 14.92 -10.53
CA HIS A 114 6.42 15.52 -9.24
C HIS A 114 5.99 14.64 -8.07
N GLY A 115 4.75 14.13 -8.10
CA GLY A 115 4.27 13.20 -7.08
C GLY A 115 5.06 11.89 -7.02
N ALA A 116 5.45 11.35 -8.17
CA ALA A 116 6.22 10.11 -8.25
C ALA A 116 7.59 10.24 -7.57
N VAL A 117 8.25 11.38 -7.72
CA VAL A 117 9.50 11.68 -6.99
C VAL A 117 9.28 11.62 -5.49
N VAL A 118 8.29 12.35 -4.97
CA VAL A 118 8.07 12.42 -3.51
C VAL A 118 7.72 11.02 -2.98
N ILE A 119 6.90 10.28 -3.72
CA ILE A 119 6.50 8.91 -3.39
C ILE A 119 7.67 7.92 -3.47
N ALA A 120 8.72 8.19 -4.25
CA ALA A 120 9.92 7.36 -4.27
C ALA A 120 10.65 7.31 -2.92
N SER A 121 10.37 8.24 -2.00
CA SER A 121 10.87 8.18 -0.61
C SER A 121 10.14 7.16 0.28
N LEU A 122 9.00 6.61 -0.19
CA LEU A 122 8.12 5.74 0.58
C LEU A 122 8.81 4.50 1.16
N PRO A 123 9.69 3.77 0.44
CA PRO A 123 10.45 2.66 1.03
C PRO A 123 11.28 3.07 2.24
N ALA A 124 12.00 4.20 2.13
CA ALA A 124 12.83 4.72 3.21
C ALA A 124 11.99 5.09 4.45
N VAL A 125 10.87 5.78 4.24
CA VAL A 125 9.94 6.13 5.33
C VAL A 125 9.31 4.88 5.94
N THR A 126 8.92 3.90 5.13
CA THR A 126 8.37 2.61 5.60
C THR A 126 9.38 1.87 6.47
N ALA A 127 10.66 1.88 6.10
CA ALA A 127 11.72 1.26 6.87
C ALA A 127 11.93 1.95 8.23
N VAL A 128 11.96 3.28 8.26
CA VAL A 128 12.04 4.06 9.51
C VAL A 128 10.85 3.74 10.41
N VAL A 129 9.63 3.73 9.86
CA VAL A 129 8.43 3.37 10.61
C VAL A 129 8.50 1.94 11.13
N ALA A 130 9.00 0.99 10.34
CA ALA A 130 9.20 -0.40 10.78
C ALA A 130 10.20 -0.49 11.93
N VAL A 131 11.32 0.25 11.89
CA VAL A 131 12.27 0.30 13.01
C VAL A 131 11.63 0.85 14.28
N ILE A 132 10.93 1.99 14.18
CA ILE A 132 10.35 2.67 15.34
C ILE A 132 9.19 1.89 15.94
N ARG A 133 8.27 1.39 15.11
CA ARG A 133 7.01 0.78 15.55
C ARG A 133 7.12 -0.71 15.80
N ILE A 134 7.94 -1.41 15.01
CA ILE A 134 8.02 -2.87 14.98
C ILE A 134 9.30 -3.36 15.66
N GLY A 135 10.30 -2.48 15.82
CA GLY A 135 11.59 -2.85 16.41
C GLY A 135 12.46 -3.67 15.45
N GLU A 136 12.18 -3.62 14.15
CA GLU A 136 13.07 -4.24 13.16
C GLU A 136 14.44 -3.57 13.19
N ARG A 137 15.50 -4.36 12.98
CA ARG A 137 16.89 -3.88 12.96
C ARG A 137 17.54 -4.19 11.61
N PRO A 138 17.26 -3.40 10.56
CA PRO A 138 17.88 -3.57 9.25
C PRO A 138 19.40 -3.41 9.34
N GLY A 139 20.14 -4.23 8.60
CA GLY A 139 21.61 -4.18 8.57
C GLY A 139 22.15 -2.94 7.83
N ALA A 140 23.45 -2.66 7.97
CA ALA A 140 24.08 -1.48 7.39
C ALA A 140 23.95 -1.37 5.86
N ILE A 141 23.98 -2.50 5.14
CA ILE A 141 23.83 -2.56 3.68
C ILE A 141 22.44 -2.05 3.25
N PHE A 142 21.40 -2.39 4.01
CA PHE A 142 20.04 -1.90 3.75
C PHE A 142 19.97 -0.37 3.85
N TRP A 143 20.58 0.20 4.90
CA TRP A 143 20.61 1.66 5.06
C TRP A 143 21.43 2.35 3.98
N ALA A 144 22.58 1.78 3.59
CA ALA A 144 23.38 2.29 2.49
C ALA A 144 22.58 2.29 1.17
N ALA A 145 21.86 1.21 0.87
CA ALA A 145 20.99 1.12 -0.31
C ALA A 145 19.81 2.11 -0.23
N THR A 146 19.18 2.25 0.95
CA THR A 146 18.06 3.17 1.18
C THR A 146 18.49 4.64 1.00
N VAL A 147 19.63 5.01 1.56
CA VAL A 147 20.22 6.36 1.40
C VAL A 147 20.61 6.59 -0.05
N GLY A 148 21.27 5.61 -0.69
CA GLY A 148 21.64 5.69 -2.10
C GLY A 148 20.43 5.86 -3.02
N GLY A 149 19.36 5.08 -2.81
CA GLY A 149 18.10 5.19 -3.56
C GLY A 149 17.40 6.52 -3.32
N SER A 150 17.41 7.02 -2.08
CA SER A 150 16.84 8.33 -1.75
C SER A 150 17.60 9.47 -2.45
N ILE A 151 18.93 9.42 -2.47
CA ILE A 151 19.78 10.38 -3.19
C ILE A 151 19.49 10.31 -4.69
N ALA A 152 19.42 9.11 -5.26
CA ALA A 152 19.12 8.94 -6.68
C ALA A 152 17.74 9.52 -7.05
N ALA A 153 16.72 9.32 -6.20
CA ALA A 153 15.39 9.90 -6.39
C ALA A 153 15.42 11.44 -6.33
N VAL A 154 16.16 12.02 -5.37
CA VAL A 154 16.33 13.49 -5.26
C VAL A 154 17.08 14.06 -6.47
N ILE A 155 18.14 13.39 -6.94
CA ILE A 155 18.87 13.82 -8.14
C ILE A 155 17.97 13.76 -9.37
N PHE A 156 17.23 12.65 -9.54
CA PHE A 156 16.28 12.50 -10.65
C PHE A 156 15.26 13.64 -10.65
N ALA A 157 14.74 13.99 -9.48
CA ALA A 157 13.84 15.12 -9.28
C ALA A 157 14.45 16.46 -9.64
N ALA A 158 15.67 16.73 -9.19
CA ALA A 158 16.35 17.99 -9.44
C ALA A 158 16.61 18.18 -10.95
N VAL A 159 16.91 17.09 -11.66
CA VAL A 159 17.21 17.11 -13.10
C VAL A 159 15.94 17.18 -13.96
N HIS A 160 14.87 16.46 -13.58
CA HIS A 160 13.67 16.29 -14.43
C HIS A 160 12.41 17.00 -13.91
N GLY A 161 12.43 17.51 -12.67
CA GLY A 161 11.28 18.10 -11.98
C GLY A 161 11.15 19.62 -12.10
N GLY A 162 11.99 20.28 -12.90
CA GLY A 162 11.93 21.73 -13.11
C GLY A 162 12.67 22.57 -12.06
N GLY A 163 13.52 21.94 -11.22
CA GLY A 163 14.35 22.60 -10.21
C GLY A 163 13.80 22.49 -8.78
N ILE A 164 14.54 23.04 -7.81
CA ILE A 164 14.13 23.10 -6.40
C ILE A 164 13.31 24.38 -6.20
N SER A 165 12.02 24.35 -6.53
CA SER A 165 11.08 25.37 -6.06
C SER A 165 10.77 25.13 -4.59
N GLY A 166 10.48 26.18 -3.81
CA GLY A 166 10.13 26.06 -2.39
C GLY A 166 8.95 25.12 -2.13
N LEU A 167 8.74 24.77 -0.85
CA LEU A 167 7.71 23.82 -0.42
C LEU A 167 6.30 24.26 -0.86
N THR A 168 5.64 23.46 -1.68
CA THR A 168 4.27 23.70 -2.15
C THR A 168 3.24 22.99 -1.28
N TRP A 169 1.97 23.39 -1.42
CA TRP A 169 0.86 22.67 -0.78
C TRP A 169 0.77 21.20 -1.24
N SER A 170 1.08 20.93 -2.52
CA SER A 170 1.08 19.57 -3.05
C SER A 170 2.16 18.70 -2.41
N ASP A 171 3.30 19.28 -2.04
CA ASP A 171 4.38 18.57 -1.34
C ASP A 171 3.93 18.12 0.05
N LEU A 172 3.23 19.00 0.78
CA LEU A 172 2.69 18.65 2.09
C LEU A 172 1.69 17.48 2.01
N LEU A 173 0.83 17.48 0.99
CA LEU A 173 -0.10 16.38 0.75
C LEU A 173 0.62 15.09 0.36
N PHE A 174 1.62 15.14 -0.53
CA PHE A 174 2.39 13.94 -0.90
C PHE A 174 3.22 13.40 0.27
N LEU A 175 3.85 14.27 1.07
CA LEU A 175 4.59 13.86 2.28
C LEU A 175 3.67 13.22 3.30
N ALA A 176 2.50 13.82 3.57
CA ALA A 176 1.49 13.23 4.44
C ALA A 176 0.99 11.88 3.88
N ALA A 177 0.81 11.77 2.56
CA ALA A 177 0.44 10.52 1.90
C ALA A 177 1.51 9.44 2.08
N VAL A 178 2.78 9.79 1.92
CA VAL A 178 3.92 8.89 2.11
C VAL A 178 3.98 8.39 3.55
N ILE A 179 3.83 9.27 4.53
CA ILE A 179 3.82 8.89 5.95
C ILE A 179 2.63 7.97 6.26
N ALA A 180 1.43 8.31 5.76
CA ALA A 180 0.24 7.48 5.93
C ALA A 180 0.44 6.08 5.32
N ALA A 181 0.93 6.01 4.07
CA ALA A 181 1.22 4.76 3.40
C ALA A 181 2.29 3.95 4.14
N ALA A 182 3.37 4.58 4.59
CA ALA A 182 4.44 3.92 5.32
C ALA A 182 3.94 3.24 6.61
N CYS A 183 3.11 3.94 7.39
CA CYS A 183 2.45 3.37 8.56
C CYS A 183 1.54 2.18 8.20
N GLY A 184 0.72 2.32 7.16
CA GLY A 184 -0.16 1.24 6.71
C GLY A 184 0.58 0.03 6.14
N TYR A 185 1.68 0.23 5.42
CA TYR A 185 2.51 -0.84 4.87
C TYR A 185 3.29 -1.58 5.94
N ALA A 186 3.90 -0.87 6.89
CA ALA A 186 4.63 -1.49 7.99
C ALA A 186 3.71 -2.38 8.83
N GLU A 187 2.56 -1.85 9.26
CA GLU A 187 1.58 -2.60 10.04
C GLU A 187 0.95 -3.75 9.22
N GLY A 188 0.59 -3.47 7.96
CA GLY A 188 -0.03 -4.43 7.07
C GLY A 188 0.87 -5.60 6.70
N GLY A 189 2.17 -5.36 6.53
CA GLY A 189 3.17 -6.40 6.28
C GLY A 189 3.27 -7.40 7.43
N MET A 190 3.22 -6.93 8.67
CA MET A 190 3.15 -7.82 9.83
C MET A 190 1.83 -8.56 9.91
N LEU A 191 0.71 -7.85 9.76
CA LEU A 191 -0.61 -8.44 9.90
C LEU A 191 -0.90 -9.46 8.79
N ALA A 192 -0.32 -9.29 7.60
CA ALA A 192 -0.34 -10.26 6.51
C ALA A 192 0.31 -11.61 6.87
N ARG A 193 1.21 -11.66 7.86
CA ARG A 193 1.77 -12.92 8.37
C ARG A 193 0.82 -13.66 9.31
N GLU A 194 -0.14 -12.95 9.90
CA GLU A 194 -1.13 -13.50 10.83
C GLU A 194 -2.45 -13.86 10.13
N LEU A 195 -2.98 -12.95 9.31
CA LEU A 195 -4.26 -13.10 8.61
C LEU A 195 -4.12 -13.64 7.18
N GLY A 196 -2.95 -13.46 6.58
CA GLY A 196 -2.73 -13.64 5.15
C GLY A 196 -2.78 -12.33 4.37
N ALA A 197 -2.01 -12.26 3.28
CA ALA A 197 -1.82 -11.06 2.47
C ALA A 197 -3.13 -10.45 1.97
N TRP A 198 -3.91 -11.22 1.22
CA TRP A 198 -5.14 -10.70 0.63
C TRP A 198 -6.25 -10.48 1.66
N GLN A 199 -6.25 -11.23 2.77
CA GLN A 199 -7.18 -11.03 3.89
C GLN A 199 -6.93 -9.71 4.62
N THR A 200 -5.66 -9.34 4.86
CA THR A 200 -5.32 -8.08 5.53
C THR A 200 -5.87 -6.88 4.77
N ILE A 201 -5.65 -6.80 3.45
CA ILE A 201 -6.21 -5.70 2.65
C ILE A 201 -7.74 -5.79 2.56
N SER A 202 -8.29 -7.00 2.42
CA SER A 202 -9.75 -7.18 2.30
C SER A 202 -10.48 -6.70 3.54
N TRP A 203 -10.03 -7.09 4.73
CA TRP A 203 -10.65 -6.64 5.98
C TRP A 203 -10.43 -5.15 6.24
N SER A 204 -9.31 -4.57 5.80
CA SER A 204 -9.07 -3.12 5.89
C SER A 204 -10.03 -2.33 4.99
N LEU A 205 -10.31 -2.86 3.80
CA LEU A 205 -11.30 -2.29 2.87
C LEU A 205 -12.72 -2.42 3.42
N VAL A 206 -13.09 -3.58 3.97
CA VAL A 206 -14.40 -3.77 4.62
C VAL A 206 -14.58 -2.81 5.81
N LEU A 207 -13.55 -2.64 6.63
CA LEU A 207 -13.59 -1.74 7.79
C LEU A 207 -13.89 -0.29 7.41
N SER A 208 -13.27 0.18 6.32
CA SER A 208 -13.38 1.55 5.84
C SER A 208 -14.61 1.78 4.95
N LEU A 209 -15.26 0.72 4.49
CA LEU A 209 -16.35 0.74 3.52
C LEU A 209 -17.51 1.69 3.92
N PRO A 210 -18.00 1.72 5.18
CA PRO A 210 -19.09 2.63 5.56
C PRO A 210 -18.70 4.10 5.39
N VAL A 211 -17.52 4.48 5.88
CA VAL A 211 -17.04 5.87 5.81
C VAL A 211 -16.71 6.26 4.36
N MET A 212 -16.03 5.39 3.63
CA MET A 212 -15.68 5.66 2.22
C MET A 212 -16.93 5.73 1.33
N THR A 213 -17.96 4.93 1.62
CA THR A 213 -19.25 5.00 0.91
C THR A 213 -19.95 6.32 1.20
N ALA A 214 -20.01 6.75 2.47
CA ALA A 214 -20.59 8.04 2.83
C ALA A 214 -19.88 9.21 2.12
N LEU A 215 -18.54 9.19 2.08
CA LEU A 215 -17.75 10.21 1.38
C LEU A 215 -17.95 10.17 -0.14
N ALA A 216 -18.01 8.99 -0.74
CA ALA A 216 -18.23 8.84 -2.18
C ALA A 216 -19.62 9.33 -2.59
N VAL A 217 -20.65 8.97 -1.82
CA VAL A 217 -22.03 9.45 -2.02
C VAL A 217 -22.08 10.95 -1.84
N PHE A 218 -21.53 11.49 -0.74
CA PHE A 218 -21.45 12.93 -0.51
C PHE A 218 -20.77 13.67 -1.67
N ALA A 219 -19.63 13.17 -2.14
CA ALA A 219 -18.92 13.76 -3.28
C ALA A 219 -19.78 13.76 -4.54
N SER A 220 -20.44 12.63 -4.85
CA SER A 220 -21.28 12.50 -6.05
C SER A 220 -22.55 13.35 -6.00
N VAL A 221 -23.13 13.59 -4.83
CA VAL A 221 -24.32 14.44 -4.67
C VAL A 221 -23.96 15.92 -4.82
N ASN A 222 -22.84 16.36 -4.23
CA ASN A 222 -22.43 17.78 -4.30
C ASN A 222 -21.85 18.15 -5.67
N ALA A 223 -21.16 17.22 -6.33
CA ALA A 223 -20.60 17.40 -7.65
C ALA A 223 -20.72 16.09 -8.44
N PRO A 224 -21.83 15.90 -9.18
CA PRO A 224 -22.04 14.70 -9.99
C PRO A 224 -20.84 14.42 -10.91
N PRO A 225 -20.28 13.20 -10.90
CA PRO A 225 -19.06 12.91 -11.66
C PRO A 225 -19.35 12.93 -13.17
N THR A 226 -18.72 13.86 -13.89
CA THR A 226 -18.85 14.04 -15.35
C THR A 226 -17.59 13.60 -16.11
N GLY A 227 -16.87 12.61 -15.58
CA GLY A 227 -15.62 12.14 -16.16
C GLY A 227 -15.78 11.54 -17.56
N THR A 228 -14.77 11.71 -18.40
CA THR A 228 -14.67 11.08 -19.72
C THR A 228 -14.48 9.56 -19.60
N SER A 229 -14.62 8.83 -20.70
CA SER A 229 -14.37 7.38 -20.75
C SER A 229 -12.96 7.01 -20.26
N GLY A 230 -11.94 7.80 -20.62
CA GLY A 230 -10.57 7.61 -20.14
C GLY A 230 -10.42 7.82 -18.63
N GLN A 231 -11.13 8.79 -18.05
CA GLN A 231 -11.11 9.05 -16.61
C GLN A 231 -11.81 7.94 -15.82
N TRP A 232 -12.91 7.40 -16.34
CA TRP A 232 -13.56 6.23 -15.77
C TRP A 232 -12.70 4.97 -15.89
N ALA A 233 -12.03 4.75 -17.01
CA ALA A 233 -11.09 3.63 -17.16
C ALA A 233 -9.93 3.73 -16.16
N ALA A 234 -9.37 4.92 -15.96
CA ALA A 234 -8.38 5.19 -14.93
C ALA A 234 -8.93 4.90 -13.53
N PHE A 235 -10.13 5.37 -13.20
CA PHE A 235 -10.79 5.09 -11.93
C PHE A 235 -11.01 3.59 -11.68
N VAL A 236 -11.45 2.83 -12.70
CA VAL A 236 -11.62 1.38 -12.63
C VAL A 236 -10.29 0.70 -12.31
N TYR A 237 -9.21 1.06 -13.00
CA TYR A 237 -7.87 0.54 -12.69
C TYR A 237 -7.48 0.88 -11.25
N LEU A 238 -7.72 2.12 -10.82
CA LEU A 238 -7.33 2.59 -9.49
C LEU A 238 -8.01 1.80 -8.36
N GLY A 239 -9.29 1.42 -8.50
CA GLY A 239 -9.94 0.63 -7.46
C GLY A 239 -9.80 -0.88 -7.61
N VAL A 240 -9.72 -1.44 -8.83
CA VAL A 240 -9.58 -2.89 -9.00
C VAL A 240 -8.13 -3.32 -8.87
N MET A 241 -7.25 -2.72 -9.69
CA MET A 241 -5.85 -3.12 -9.77
C MET A 241 -5.04 -2.53 -8.64
N SER A 242 -5.02 -1.19 -8.51
CA SER A 242 -4.18 -0.53 -7.50
C SER A 242 -4.69 -0.78 -6.08
N MET A 243 -5.98 -0.54 -5.82
CA MET A 243 -6.52 -0.59 -4.45
C MET A 243 -6.73 -2.00 -3.89
N PHE A 244 -6.87 -3.02 -4.74
CA PHE A 244 -7.18 -4.39 -4.32
C PHE A 244 -6.17 -5.42 -4.79
N LEU A 245 -6.09 -5.70 -6.09
CA LEU A 245 -5.30 -6.82 -6.61
C LEU A 245 -3.78 -6.62 -6.44
N GLY A 246 -3.28 -5.39 -6.55
CA GLY A 246 -1.87 -5.07 -6.33
C GLY A 246 -1.39 -5.45 -4.92
N PHE A 247 -2.26 -5.33 -3.92
CA PHE A 247 -1.96 -5.72 -2.54
C PHE A 247 -1.81 -7.23 -2.36
N PHE A 248 -2.39 -8.04 -3.23
CA PHE A 248 -2.23 -9.50 -3.14
C PHE A 248 -0.77 -9.86 -3.44
N ALA A 249 -0.20 -9.26 -4.49
CA ALA A 249 1.20 -9.45 -4.85
C ALA A 249 2.12 -8.79 -3.81
N TRP A 250 1.84 -7.55 -3.43
CA TRP A 250 2.67 -6.76 -2.52
C TRP A 250 2.78 -7.36 -1.12
N TYR A 251 1.65 -7.66 -0.47
CA TYR A 251 1.68 -8.28 0.85
C TYR A 251 2.16 -9.72 0.82
N ARG A 252 2.01 -10.43 -0.31
CA ARG A 252 2.63 -11.75 -0.48
C ARG A 252 4.15 -11.64 -0.61
N GLY A 253 4.66 -10.62 -1.31
CA GLY A 253 6.07 -10.26 -1.33
C GLY A 253 6.61 -10.00 0.09
N LEU A 254 5.98 -9.07 0.82
CA LEU A 254 6.36 -8.73 2.21
C LEU A 254 6.21 -9.91 3.20
N GLY A 255 5.33 -10.86 2.90
CA GLY A 255 5.14 -12.06 3.73
C GLY A 255 6.14 -13.19 3.47
N ILE A 256 6.91 -13.15 2.37
CA ILE A 256 7.87 -14.21 2.00
C ILE A 256 9.30 -13.95 2.55
N GLY A 257 9.60 -12.73 3.02
CA GLY A 257 10.88 -12.38 3.65
C GLY A 257 10.76 -11.23 4.67
N PRO A 258 11.85 -10.82 5.36
CA PRO A 258 11.89 -9.58 6.15
C PRO A 258 11.40 -8.37 5.34
N VAL A 259 10.71 -7.40 5.96
CA VAL A 259 10.22 -6.18 5.27
C VAL A 259 11.39 -5.48 4.54
N SER A 260 12.59 -5.54 5.13
CA SER A 260 13.85 -5.04 4.58
C SER A 260 14.36 -5.73 3.30
N THR A 261 13.78 -6.85 2.86
CA THR A 261 14.24 -7.58 1.66
C THR A 261 13.39 -7.27 0.42
N VAL A 262 12.23 -6.63 0.59
CA VAL A 262 11.22 -6.44 -0.47
C VAL A 262 10.76 -4.99 -0.60
N SER A 263 11.06 -4.14 0.39
CA SER A 263 10.75 -2.70 0.36
C SER A 263 11.80 -1.91 -0.42
#